data_AF-A0A3D1S2M6-F1
#
_entry.id   AF-A0A3D1S2M6-F1
#
_cell.length_a   1.000
_cell.length_b   1.000
_cell.length_c   1.000
_cell.angle_alpha   90.00
_cell.angle_beta   90.00
_cell.angle_gamma   90.00
#
_symmetry.space_group_name_H-M   'P 1'
#
loop_
_entity.id
_entity.type
_entity.pdbx_description
1 polymer ?
#
loop_
_entity_poly.entity_id
_entity_poly.type
_entity_poly.pdbx_seq_one_letter_code
_entity_poly.pdbx_strand_id
1 'polypeptide(L)' 'MKTSDFAFELPEQLIAKYPTEQRTASRLLHLDGVTGALGHHAFTDMLQFVDAGDLLIFNNT' A
#
# COMPACT_ATOMS: atom_id res chain seq x y z
N MET A 1 -9.56 20.80 -10.48
CA MET A 1 -10.06 19.56 -9.83
C MET A 1 -10.69 19.96 -8.52
N LYS A 2 -11.86 19.40 -8.21
CA LYS A 2 -12.56 19.66 -6.94
C LYS A 2 -12.15 18.58 -5.95
N THR A 3 -12.19 18.89 -4.65
CA THR A 3 -11.91 17.89 -3.60
C THR A 3 -12.86 16.69 -3.65
N SER A 4 -14.09 16.91 -4.13
CA SER A 4 -15.09 15.87 -4.38
C SER A 4 -14.63 14.79 -5.35
N ASP A 5 -13.71 15.10 -6.26
CA ASP A 5 -13.22 14.15 -7.28
C ASP A 5 -12.39 13.01 -6.65
N PHE A 6 -12.05 13.12 -5.36
CA PHE A 6 -11.26 12.16 -4.60
C PHE A 6 -12.04 11.56 -3.41
N ALA A 7 -13.36 11.80 -3.33
CA ALA A 7 -14.20 11.22 -2.29
C ALA A 7 -14.50 9.75 -2.57
N PHE A 8 -14.42 8.90 -1.54
CA PHE A 8 -14.78 7.49 -1.60
C PHE A 8 -15.46 7.06 -0.30
N GLU A 9 -16.25 5.98 -0.36
CA GLU A 9 -16.87 5.40 0.83
C GLU A 9 -15.83 4.62 1.64
N LEU A 10 -15.59 5.05 2.88
CA LEU A 10 -14.68 4.38 3.81
C LEU A 10 -15.45 3.99 5.08
N PRO A 11 -15.88 2.72 5.20
CA PRO A 11 -16.51 2.23 6.42
C PRO A 11 -15.55 2.33 7.62
N GLU A 12 -16.05 2.82 8.76
CA GLU A 12 -15.22 3.08 9.95
C GLU A 12 -14.51 1.82 10.47
N GLN A 13 -15.15 0.65 10.36
CA GLN A 13 -14.56 -0.62 10.80
C GLN A 13 -13.32 -1.05 9.99
N LEU A 14 -13.09 -0.47 8.81
CA LEU A 14 -11.90 -0.73 8.00
C LEU A 14 -10.73 0.20 8.35
N ILE A 15 -10.94 1.18 9.24
CA ILE A 15 -9.90 2.08 9.71
C ILE A 15 -9.17 1.41 10.88
N ALA A 16 -7.93 1.00 10.64
CA ALA A 16 -7.08 0.45 11.69
C ALA A 16 -6.81 1.52 12.76
N LYS A 17 -7.27 1.28 13.99
CA LYS A 17 -7.07 2.19 15.14
C LYS A 17 -5.67 2.08 15.75
N TYR A 18 -5.04 0.91 15.58
CA TYR A 18 -3.71 0.60 16.06
C TYR A 18 -2.96 -0.18 14.97
N PRO A 19 -1.62 -0.07 14.90
CA PRO A 19 -0.83 -0.92 14.01
C PRO A 19 -0.93 -2.38 14.45
N THR A 20 -0.72 -3.30 13.51
CA THR A 20 -0.54 -4.72 13.84
C THR A 20 0.70 -4.90 14.73
N GLU A 21 0.63 -5.83 15.69
CA GLU A 21 1.77 -6.13 16.58
C GLU A 21 3.04 -6.48 15.79
N GLN A 22 2.86 -7.27 14.73
CA GLN A 22 3.89 -7.52 13.73
C GLN A 22 3.65 -6.63 12.50
N ARG A 23 4.51 -5.63 12.30
CA ARG A 23 4.38 -4.68 11.17
C ARG A 23 4.45 -5.35 9.80
N THR A 24 5.24 -6.42 9.68
CA THR A 24 5.40 -7.20 8.45
C THR A 24 4.18 -8.05 8.10
N ALA A 25 3.23 -8.22 9.03
CA ALA A 25 1.99 -8.97 8.78
C ALA A 25 0.91 -8.13 8.07
N SER A 26 1.23 -6.90 7.67
CA SER A 26 0.29 -6.04 6.95
C SER A 26 0.03 -6.54 5.52
N ARG A 27 -1.14 -6.19 4.99
CA ARG A 27 -1.52 -6.45 3.59
C ARG A 27 -0.83 -5.43 2.67
N LEU A 28 -0.47 -5.87 1.48
CA LEU A 28 0.07 -5.05 0.39
C LEU A 28 -0.92 -5.06 -0.78
N LEU A 29 -1.40 -3.90 -1.20
CA LEU A 29 -2.13 -3.74 -2.46
C LEU A 29 -1.13 -3.29 -3.54
N HIS A 30 -0.92 -4.13 -4.55
CA HIS A 30 -0.14 -3.81 -5.72
C HIS A 30 -1.06 -3.29 -6.81
N LEU A 31 -0.72 -2.14 -7.41
CA LEU A 31 -1.43 -1.53 -8.53
C LEU A 31 -0.43 -1.31 -9.66
N ASP A 32 -0.67 -1.95 -10.80
CA ASP A 32 0.08 -1.67 -12.02
C ASP A 32 -0.38 -0.32 -12.60
N GLY A 33 0.54 0.65 -12.69
CA GLY A 33 0.21 2.02 -13.08
C GLY A 33 -0.16 2.20 -14.56
N VAL A 34 0.17 1.25 -15.43
CA VAL A 34 -0.10 1.33 -16.88
C VAL A 34 -1.42 0.66 -17.23
N THR A 35 -1.64 -0.53 -16.69
CA THR A 35 -2.78 -1.40 -17.00
C THR A 35 -3.93 -1.23 -16.02
N GLY A 36 -3.66 -0.71 -14.82
CA GLY A 36 -4.64 -0.65 -13.73
C GLY A 36 -4.88 -2.01 -13.05
N ALA A 37 -4.08 -3.04 -13.34
CA ALA A 37 -4.23 -4.35 -12.73
C ALA A 37 -3.98 -4.28 -11.21
N LEU A 38 -4.84 -4.95 -10.45
CA LEU A 38 -4.77 -5.02 -8.99
C LEU A 38 -4.27 -6.40 -8.53
N GLY A 39 -3.37 -6.40 -7.55
CA GLY A 39 -2.87 -7.59 -6.86
C GLY A 39 -2.97 -7.43 -5.34
N HIS A 40 -3.35 -8.51 -4.65
CA HIS A 40 -3.39 -8.56 -3.19
C HIS A 40 -2.28 -9.48 -2.68
N HIS A 41 -1.40 -8.96 -1.83
CA HIS A 41 -0.19 -9.63 -1.35
C HIS A 41 0.03 -9.41 0.15
N ALA A 42 1.01 -10.09 0.73
CA ALA A 42 1.55 -9.74 2.05
C ALA A 42 2.69 -8.73 1.90
N PHE A 43 2.94 -7.90 2.92
CA PHE A 43 4.04 -6.92 2.86
C PHE A 43 5.42 -7.58 2.67
N THR A 44 5.60 -8.82 3.13
CA THR A 44 6.83 -9.60 2.90
C THR A 44 7.08 -9.90 1.42
N ASP A 45 6.05 -9.91 0.59
CA ASP A 45 6.15 -10.15 -0.85
C ASP A 45 6.68 -8.92 -1.59
N MET A 46 6.85 -7.77 -0.92
CA MET A 46 7.34 -6.52 -1.51
C MET A 46 8.68 -6.71 -2.25
N LEU A 47 9.53 -7.62 -1.77
CA LEU A 47 10.82 -7.96 -2.39
C LEU A 47 10.69 -8.57 -3.81
N GLN A 48 9.51 -9.06 -4.19
CA GLN A 48 9.25 -9.56 -5.55
C GLN A 48 9.01 -8.44 -6.57
N PHE A 49 8.81 -7.21 -6.11
CA PHE A 49 8.48 -6.04 -6.92
C PHE A 49 9.61 -5.01 -6.99
N VAL A 50 10.81 -5.37 -6.54
CA VAL A 50 12.00 -4.54 -6.63
C VAL A 50 13.12 -5.34 -7.30
N ASP A 51 13.86 -4.67 -8.17
CA ASP A 51 14.98 -5.26 -8.88
C ASP A 51 16.31 -4.78 -8.31
N ALA A 52 17.36 -5.55 -8.62
CA ALA A 52 18.71 -5.13 -8.27
C ALA A 52 19.06 -3.81 -8.98
N GLY A 53 19.40 -2.79 -8.19
CA GLY A 53 19.69 -1.44 -8.68
C GLY A 53 18.61 -0.41 -8.33
N ASP A 54 17.44 -0.85 -7.86
CA ASP A 54 16.40 0.04 -7.36
C ASP A 54 16.84 0.74 -6.07
N LEU A 55 16.41 2.01 -5.92
CA LEU A 55 16.69 2.84 -4.75
C LEU A 55 15.43 3.05 -3.92
N LEU A 56 15.40 2.48 -2.72
CA LEU A 56 14.35 2.75 -1.73
C LEU A 56 14.74 3.95 -0.86
N ILE A 57 13.96 5.03 -0.95
CA ILE A 57 14.15 6.23 -0.15
C ILE A 57 13.21 6.18 1.05
N PHE A 58 13.78 6.08 2.25
CA PHE A 58 13.03 6.11 3.49
C PHE A 58 13.13 7.51 4.12
N ASN A 59 12.00 8.04 4.57
CA ASN A 59 12.00 9.21 5.42
C ASN A 59 12.37 8.80 6.85
N ASN A 60 13.36 9.48 7.45
CA ASN A 60 13.77 9.26 8.84
C ASN A 60 13.43 10.53 9.65
N THR A 61 12.35 10.48 10.44
CA THR A 61 11.83 11.58 11.27
C THR A 61 11.24 11.01 12.55
#